data_AF-G0N3W8-F1
#
_entry.id   AF-G0N3W8-F1
#
_cell.length_a   1.000
_cell.length_b   1.000
_cell.length_c   1.000
_cell.angle_alpha   90.00
_cell.angle_beta   90.00
_cell.angle_gamma   90.00
#
_symmetry.space_group_name_H-M   'P 1'
#
loop_
_entity.id
_entity.type
_entity.pdbx_description
1 polymer ?
#
loop_
_entity_poly.entity_id
_entity_poly.type
_entity_poly.pdbx_seq_one_letter_code
_entity_poly.pdbx_strand_id
1 'polypeptide(L)'
;MIYGQTALLVERAFATFLKSYEKPKSYIIGGVISVVLLISSASTGRLVIWNDPLKSYVIACFVSPSQSFERTNWFFNTCSVLALFNLSMSVAIMRYNKRGEFETRFKVRERFKKREVIVSTETICYLALIEFVLIVIYSVGVMILVNLWLKDEIPNDRFNFWIVWCYTIPFAAAIFPLVLIHRIQTTRALRVKKINDITHAKQTQEGHISQMKDMWG
;
A
#
# COMPACT_ATOMS: atom_id res chain seq x y z
N MET A 1 7.70 1.04 6.05
CA MET A 1 6.68 1.17 5.00
C MET A 1 5.84 -0.09 4.89
N ILE A 2 6.48 -1.26 4.72
CA ILE A 2 5.80 -2.57 4.58
C ILE A 2 4.83 -2.86 5.71
N TYR A 3 5.23 -2.66 6.97
CA TYR A 3 4.34 -2.84 8.12
C TYR A 3 3.09 -1.94 8.05
N GLY A 4 3.24 -0.71 7.55
CA GLY A 4 2.14 0.23 7.33
C GLY A 4 1.16 -0.28 6.30
N GLN A 5 1.65 -0.82 5.19
CA GLN A 5 0.80 -1.40 4.18
C GLN A 5 0.10 -2.68 4.68
N THR A 6 0.79 -3.54 5.42
CA THR A 6 0.18 -4.72 6.04
C THR A 6 -0.90 -4.31 7.05
N ALA A 7 -0.66 -3.29 7.87
CA ALA A 7 -1.64 -2.75 8.81
C ALA A 7 -2.90 -2.22 8.09
N LEU A 8 -2.71 -1.46 7.00
CA LEU A 8 -3.82 -0.98 6.17
C LEU A 8 -4.59 -2.15 5.55
N LEU A 9 -3.90 -3.18 5.06
CA LEU A 9 -4.52 -4.39 4.52
C LEU A 9 -5.37 -5.11 5.57
N VAL A 10 -4.85 -5.28 6.78
CA VAL A 10 -5.56 -5.93 7.90
C VAL A 10 -6.79 -5.12 8.29
N GLU A 11 -6.68 -3.79 8.39
CA GLU A 11 -7.83 -2.91 8.64
C GLU A 11 -8.91 -3.07 7.55
N ARG A 12 -8.51 -3.17 6.28
CA ARG A 12 -9.46 -3.40 5.18
C ARG A 12 -10.07 -4.78 5.19
N ALA A 13 -9.33 -5.82 5.58
CA ALA A 13 -9.89 -7.15 5.76
C ALA A 13 -10.98 -7.13 6.83
N PHE A 14 -10.73 -6.48 7.98
CA PHE A 14 -11.74 -6.29 9.01
C PHE A 14 -12.96 -5.51 8.50
N ALA A 15 -12.75 -4.40 7.80
CA ALA A 15 -13.85 -3.59 7.23
C ALA A 15 -14.68 -4.36 6.18
N THR A 16 -14.09 -5.34 5.51
CA THR A 16 -14.74 -6.15 4.45
C THR A 16 -15.52 -7.33 5.03
N PHE A 17 -14.95 -8.04 6.01
CA PHE A 17 -15.55 -9.27 6.54
C PHE A 17 -16.45 -9.06 7.77
N LEU A 18 -16.26 -7.97 8.54
CA LEU A 18 -17.13 -7.67 9.68
C LEU A 18 -18.42 -6.98 9.24
N LYS A 19 -19.56 -7.68 9.35
CA LYS A 19 -20.90 -7.13 9.09
C LYS A 19 -21.21 -5.84 9.87
N SER A 20 -20.61 -5.66 11.06
CA SER A 20 -20.88 -4.53 11.96
C SER A 20 -19.65 -3.66 12.22
N TYR A 21 -18.90 -3.32 11.18
CA TYR A 21 -17.82 -2.34 11.29
C TYR A 21 -18.40 -0.91 11.40
N GLU A 22 -18.67 -0.48 12.63
CA GLU A 22 -19.13 0.88 12.96
C GLU A 22 -17.97 1.75 13.43
N LYS A 23 -18.16 3.08 13.38
CA LYS A 23 -17.15 4.08 13.75
C LYS A 23 -16.41 3.77 15.08
N PRO A 24 -17.07 3.48 16.22
CA PRO A 24 -16.36 3.23 17.47
C PRO A 24 -15.47 1.98 17.40
N LYS A 25 -15.95 0.89 16.78
CA LYS A 25 -15.15 -0.34 16.61
C LYS A 25 -13.97 -0.13 15.66
N SER A 26 -14.16 0.68 14.61
CA SER A 26 -13.09 1.04 13.68
C SER A 26 -11.94 1.78 14.37
N TYR A 27 -12.24 2.74 15.25
CA TYR A 27 -11.20 3.46 16.00
C TYR A 27 -10.40 2.53 16.92
N ILE A 28 -11.08 1.61 17.61
CA ILE A 28 -10.42 0.65 18.51
C ILE A 28 -9.52 -0.29 17.71
N ILE A 29 -10.03 -0.91 16.65
CA ILE A 29 -9.27 -1.83 15.80
C ILE A 29 -8.07 -1.11 15.17
N GLY A 30 -8.28 0.08 14.61
CA GLY A 30 -7.20 0.89 14.05
C GLY A 30 -6.14 1.30 15.08
N GLY A 31 -6.56 1.65 16.29
CA GLY A 31 -5.65 1.95 17.41
C GLY A 31 -4.79 0.76 17.79
N VAL A 32 -5.39 -0.41 17.97
CA VAL A 32 -4.68 -1.67 18.30
C VAL A 32 -3.67 -2.01 17.21
N ILE A 33 -4.08 -1.96 15.94
CA ILE A 33 -3.18 -2.23 14.80
C ILE A 33 -2.01 -1.25 14.78
N SER A 34 -2.25 0.03 15.08
CA SER A 34 -1.21 1.07 15.10
C SER A 34 -0.18 0.83 16.21
N VAL A 35 -0.62 0.41 17.40
CA VAL A 35 0.30 0.07 18.51
C VAL A 35 1.17 -1.13 18.14
N VAL A 36 0.57 -2.19 17.59
CA VAL A 36 1.30 -3.39 17.13
C VAL A 36 2.30 -3.03 16.04
N LEU A 37 1.93 -2.13 15.13
CA LEU A 37 2.81 -1.62 14.08
C LEU A 37 4.02 -0.87 14.65
N LEU A 38 3.83 -0.02 15.67
CA LEU A 38 4.94 0.72 16.27
C LEU A 38 5.93 -0.22 16.97
N ILE A 39 5.43 -1.22 17.70
CA ILE A 39 6.27 -2.21 18.39
C ILE A 39 7.05 -3.07 17.38
N SER A 40 6.39 -3.56 16.33
CA SER A 40 7.04 -4.35 15.28
C SER A 40 8.06 -3.52 14.48
N SER A 41 7.75 -2.28 14.14
CA SER A 41 8.69 -1.39 13.45
C SER A 41 9.91 -1.05 14.32
N ALA A 42 9.73 -0.80 15.62
CA ALA A 42 10.83 -0.46 16.53
C ALA A 42 11.76 -1.66 16.81
N SER A 43 11.20 -2.87 16.88
CA SER A 43 11.97 -4.10 17.14
C SER A 43 12.78 -4.57 15.94
N THR A 44 12.31 -4.32 14.71
CA THR A 44 12.93 -4.82 13.47
C THR A 44 14.38 -4.33 13.30
N GLY A 45 14.65 -3.04 13.52
CA GLY A 45 16.02 -2.50 13.40
C GLY A 45 16.98 -3.13 14.41
N ARG A 46 16.51 -3.40 15.62
CA ARG A 46 17.31 -4.03 16.67
C ARG A 46 17.58 -5.51 16.39
N LEU A 47 16.66 -6.22 15.74
CA LEU A 47 16.82 -7.62 15.37
C LEU A 47 17.84 -7.81 14.24
N VAL A 48 17.86 -6.91 13.25
CA VAL A 48 18.78 -7.00 12.09
C VAL A 48 20.23 -6.79 12.52
N ILE A 49 20.49 -5.84 13.43
CA ILE A 49 21.85 -5.46 13.88
C ILE A 49 22.28 -6.24 15.13
N TRP A 50 21.45 -7.16 15.63
CA TRP A 50 21.72 -7.87 16.89
C TRP A 50 23.02 -8.68 16.80
N ASN A 51 24.01 -8.34 17.63
CA ASN A 51 25.36 -8.92 17.70
C ASN A 51 26.37 -8.47 16.61
N ASP A 52 26.11 -7.40 15.87
CA ASP A 52 27.15 -6.85 14.99
C ASP A 52 28.11 -5.93 15.79
N PRO A 53 29.43 -6.21 15.83
CA PRO A 53 30.39 -5.36 16.52
C PRO A 53 30.58 -3.98 15.86
N LEU A 54 29.88 -3.67 14.74
CA LEU A 54 29.89 -2.37 14.05
C LEU A 54 31.31 -1.87 13.72
N LYS A 55 32.29 -2.79 13.65
CA LYS A 55 33.72 -2.48 13.55
C LYS A 55 34.13 -1.93 12.19
N SER A 56 33.29 -2.07 11.17
CA SER A 56 33.52 -1.52 9.84
C SER A 56 32.65 -0.29 9.67
N TYR A 57 33.28 0.89 9.60
CA TYR A 57 32.60 2.15 9.33
C TYR A 57 31.99 2.10 7.93
N VAL A 58 30.66 1.97 7.87
CA VAL A 58 29.94 2.04 6.61
C VAL A 58 29.47 3.47 6.42
N ILE A 59 29.95 4.13 5.37
CA ILE A 59 29.68 5.55 5.06
C ILE A 59 28.26 5.75 4.47
N ALA A 60 27.46 4.68 4.37
CA ALA A 60 26.21 4.66 3.63
C ALA A 60 25.12 3.84 4.31
N CYS A 61 23.91 4.40 4.44
CA CYS A 61 22.72 3.74 4.98
C CYS A 61 22.24 2.52 4.16
N PHE A 62 22.81 2.29 2.98
CA PHE A 62 22.43 1.23 2.05
C PHE A 62 23.38 0.02 2.03
N VAL A 63 24.53 0.10 2.70
CA VAL A 63 25.47 -1.03 2.78
C VAL A 63 25.39 -1.61 4.19
N SER A 64 25.05 -2.90 4.29
CA SER A 64 25.14 -3.59 5.58
C SER A 64 26.59 -4.03 5.84
N PRO A 65 27.05 -4.06 7.11
CA PRO A 65 28.37 -4.58 7.44
C PRO A 65 28.52 -6.02 6.93
N SER A 66 29.74 -6.39 6.53
CA SER A 66 30.02 -7.70 5.92
C SER A 66 29.61 -8.88 6.82
N GLN A 67 29.66 -8.74 8.14
CA GLN A 67 29.23 -9.77 9.10
C GLN A 67 27.70 -9.93 9.20
N SER A 68 26.91 -8.91 8.85
CA SER A 68 25.45 -8.96 8.89
C SER A 68 24.80 -9.12 7.51
N PHE A 69 25.61 -9.31 6.46
CA PHE A 69 25.12 -9.36 5.08
C PHE A 69 24.09 -10.47 4.84
N GLU A 70 24.31 -11.68 5.36
CA GLU A 70 23.34 -12.79 5.21
C GLU A 70 21.99 -12.49 5.88
N ARG A 71 22.01 -11.89 7.06
CA ARG A 71 20.78 -11.54 7.80
C ARG A 71 20.02 -10.41 7.12
N THR A 72 20.74 -9.40 6.63
CA THR A 72 20.16 -8.33 5.83
C THR A 72 19.53 -8.89 4.56
N ASN A 73 20.18 -9.84 3.89
CA ASN A 73 19.65 -10.46 2.69
C ASN A 73 18.36 -11.25 2.99
N TRP A 74 18.35 -12.02 4.07
CA TRP A 74 17.15 -12.73 4.52
C TRP A 74 16.00 -11.77 4.86
N PHE A 75 16.32 -10.63 5.49
CA PHE A 75 15.36 -9.56 5.74
C PHE A 75 14.80 -8.98 4.43
N PHE A 76 15.63 -8.61 3.46
CA PHE A 76 15.15 -8.07 2.18
C PHE A 76 14.32 -9.07 1.37
N ASN A 77 14.69 -10.36 1.41
CA ASN A 77 13.89 -11.41 0.78
C ASN A 77 12.51 -11.53 1.47
N THR A 78 12.50 -11.54 2.81
CA THR A 78 11.26 -11.57 3.61
C THR A 78 10.37 -10.36 3.29
N CYS A 79 10.96 -9.17 3.20
CA CYS A 79 10.27 -7.95 2.80
C CYS A 79 9.66 -8.04 1.40
N SER A 80 10.39 -8.63 0.44
CA SER A 80 9.92 -8.82 -0.94
C SER A 80 8.74 -9.79 -1.00
N VAL A 81 8.83 -10.92 -0.28
CA VAL A 81 7.73 -11.90 -0.16
C VAL A 81 6.50 -11.27 0.51
N LEU A 82 6.70 -10.51 1.59
CA LEU A 82 5.61 -9.83 2.29
C LEU A 82 4.94 -8.75 1.43
N ALA A 83 5.72 -8.01 0.63
CA ALA A 83 5.19 -7.04 -0.32
C ALA A 83 4.33 -7.71 -1.41
N LEU A 84 4.77 -8.85 -1.94
CA LEU A 84 3.99 -9.64 -2.89
C LEU A 84 2.70 -10.17 -2.26
N PHE A 85 2.78 -10.67 -1.03
CA PHE A 85 1.60 -11.09 -0.26
C PHE A 85 0.61 -9.94 -0.10
N ASN A 86 1.06 -8.77 0.35
CA ASN A 86 0.23 -7.58 0.50
C ASN A 86 -0.44 -7.16 -0.82
N LEU A 87 0.29 -7.19 -1.93
CA LEU A 87 -0.27 -6.91 -3.25
C LEU A 87 -1.36 -7.93 -3.63
N SER A 88 -1.06 -9.23 -3.49
CA SER A 88 -2.01 -10.30 -3.86
C SER A 88 -3.30 -10.23 -3.05
N MET A 89 -3.20 -10.01 -1.73
CA MET A 89 -4.33 -9.86 -0.84
C MET A 89 -5.12 -8.58 -1.13
N SER A 90 -4.45 -7.47 -1.45
CA SER A 90 -5.12 -6.21 -1.80
C SER A 90 -5.99 -6.38 -3.05
N VAL A 91 -5.46 -7.07 -4.07
CA VAL A 91 -6.20 -7.39 -5.30
C VAL A 91 -7.37 -8.34 -5.01
N ALA A 92 -7.17 -9.35 -4.15
CA ALA A 92 -8.23 -10.29 -3.77
C ALA A 92 -9.40 -9.58 -3.05
N ILE A 93 -9.09 -8.74 -2.06
CA ILE A 93 -10.09 -7.95 -1.32
C ILE A 93 -10.81 -6.98 -2.27
N MET A 94 -10.10 -6.33 -3.19
CA MET A 94 -10.71 -5.44 -4.19
C MET A 94 -11.68 -6.19 -5.11
N ARG A 95 -11.30 -7.38 -5.61
CA ARG A 95 -12.18 -8.21 -6.44
C ARG A 95 -13.43 -8.65 -5.68
N TYR A 96 -13.26 -9.05 -4.42
CA TYR A 96 -14.39 -9.41 -3.55
C TYR A 96 -15.34 -8.23 -3.33
N ASN A 97 -14.80 -7.05 -3.01
CA ASN A 97 -15.60 -5.84 -2.77
C ASN A 97 -16.35 -5.37 -4.02
N LYS A 98 -15.73 -5.45 -5.21
CA LYS A 98 -16.41 -5.16 -6.48
C LYS A 98 -17.55 -6.14 -6.76
N ARG A 99 -17.37 -7.44 -6.52
CA ARG A 99 -18.44 -8.44 -6.67
C ARG A 99 -19.62 -8.13 -5.74
N GLY A 100 -19.33 -7.78 -4.49
CA GLY A 100 -20.36 -7.44 -3.50
C GLY A 100 -21.12 -6.13 -3.76
N GLU A 101 -20.68 -5.25 -4.67
CA GLU A 101 -21.42 -4.04 -5.04
C GLU A 101 -22.72 -4.38 -5.78
N PHE A 102 -22.66 -5.35 -6.71
CA PHE A 102 -23.78 -5.74 -7.57
C PHE A 102 -24.97 -6.32 -6.80
N GLU A 103 -24.70 -7.05 -5.71
CA GLU A 103 -25.73 -7.71 -4.88
C GLU A 103 -26.58 -6.71 -4.06
N THR A 104 -26.09 -5.49 -3.83
CA THR A 104 -26.73 -4.51 -2.92
C THR A 104 -27.26 -3.25 -3.62
N ARG A 105 -27.57 -3.36 -4.91
CA ARG A 105 -27.96 -2.22 -5.78
C ARG A 105 -29.12 -1.37 -5.22
N PHE A 106 -30.05 -1.98 -4.48
CA PHE A 106 -31.30 -1.34 -4.05
C PHE A 106 -31.25 -0.67 -2.67
N LYS A 107 -30.22 -0.91 -1.84
CA LYS A 107 -30.10 -0.30 -0.50
C LYS A 107 -29.12 0.88 -0.53
N VAL A 108 -29.64 2.11 -0.59
CA VAL A 108 -28.85 3.35 -0.78
C VAL A 108 -27.78 3.52 0.30
N ARG A 109 -28.11 3.37 1.58
CA ARG A 109 -27.16 3.53 2.71
C ARG A 109 -26.00 2.53 2.63
N GLU A 110 -26.33 1.26 2.40
CA GLU A 110 -25.33 0.17 2.29
C GLU A 110 -24.44 0.36 1.06
N ARG A 111 -25.01 0.85 -0.04
CA ARG A 111 -24.25 1.18 -1.25
C ARG A 111 -23.22 2.28 -1.02
N PHE A 112 -23.56 3.34 -0.29
CA PHE A 112 -22.60 4.40 0.04
C PHE A 112 -21.43 3.86 0.86
N LYS A 113 -21.72 3.07 1.89
CA LYS A 113 -20.71 2.46 2.76
C LYS A 113 -19.80 1.50 1.97
N LYS A 114 -20.36 0.63 1.14
CA LYS A 114 -19.58 -0.27 0.27
C LYS A 114 -18.74 0.48 -0.75
N ARG A 115 -19.28 1.55 -1.35
CA ARG A 115 -18.54 2.34 -2.35
C ARG A 115 -17.37 3.10 -1.71
N GLU A 116 -17.50 3.54 -0.47
CA GLU A 116 -16.40 4.10 0.30
C GLU A 116 -15.29 3.05 0.54
N VAL A 117 -15.67 1.83 0.94
CA VAL A 117 -14.72 0.71 1.11
C VAL A 117 -14.04 0.35 -0.21
N ILE A 118 -14.76 0.33 -1.34
CA ILE A 118 -14.17 0.04 -2.66
C ILE A 118 -13.14 1.09 -3.05
N VAL A 119 -13.47 2.38 -2.93
CA VAL A 119 -12.55 3.48 -3.30
C VAL A 119 -11.30 3.49 -2.41
N SER A 120 -11.45 3.20 -1.11
CA SER A 120 -10.28 3.13 -0.22
C SER A 120 -9.42 1.89 -0.48
N THR A 121 -10.03 0.72 -0.71
CA THR A 121 -9.32 -0.52 -1.06
C THR A 121 -8.59 -0.39 -2.38
N GLU A 122 -9.21 0.26 -3.37
CA GLU A 122 -8.57 0.58 -4.65
C GLU A 122 -7.31 1.42 -4.43
N THR A 123 -7.39 2.48 -3.62
CA THR A 123 -6.23 3.32 -3.28
C THR A 123 -5.11 2.51 -2.62
N ILE A 124 -5.44 1.63 -1.67
CA ILE A 124 -4.48 0.74 -1.02
C ILE A 124 -3.85 -0.23 -2.01
N CYS A 125 -4.61 -0.75 -2.97
CA CYS A 125 -4.08 -1.61 -4.03
C CYS A 125 -3.06 -0.88 -4.92
N TYR A 126 -3.30 0.38 -5.26
CA TYR A 126 -2.32 1.19 -6.00
C TYR A 126 -1.05 1.43 -5.19
N LEU A 127 -1.18 1.73 -3.89
CA LEU A 127 -0.03 1.87 -3.00
C LEU A 127 0.75 0.56 -2.89
N ALA A 128 0.07 -0.58 -2.76
CA ALA A 128 0.68 -1.91 -2.70
C ALA A 128 1.51 -2.20 -3.95
N LEU A 129 1.01 -1.80 -5.12
CA LEU A 129 1.69 -1.99 -6.40
C LEU A 129 2.96 -1.14 -6.48
N ILE A 130 2.88 0.14 -6.11
CA ILE A 130 4.05 1.03 -6.08
C ILE A 130 5.07 0.50 -5.07
N GLU A 131 4.62 0.10 -3.88
CA GLU A 131 5.50 -0.46 -2.85
C GLU A 131 6.23 -1.71 -3.33
N PHE A 132 5.50 -2.64 -3.95
CA PHE A 132 6.05 -3.86 -4.49
C PHE A 132 7.15 -3.57 -5.52
N VAL A 133 6.88 -2.68 -6.48
CA VAL A 133 7.88 -2.30 -7.51
C VAL A 133 9.13 -1.70 -6.85
N LEU A 134 8.95 -0.77 -5.91
CA LEU A 134 10.09 -0.10 -5.25
C LEU A 134 10.92 -1.08 -4.40
N ILE A 135 10.28 -2.01 -3.70
CA ILE A 135 10.98 -3.03 -2.89
C ILE A 135 11.73 -4.02 -3.76
N VAL A 136 11.14 -4.44 -4.89
CA VAL A 136 11.82 -5.35 -5.83
C VAL A 136 13.04 -4.67 -6.44
N ILE A 137 12.94 -3.41 -6.84
CA ILE A 137 14.10 -2.64 -7.34
C ILE A 137 15.17 -2.54 -6.25
N TYR A 138 14.78 -2.29 -5.01
CA TYR A 138 15.72 -2.20 -3.90
C TYR A 138 16.41 -3.53 -3.59
N SER A 139 15.65 -4.61 -3.42
CA SER A 139 16.21 -5.91 -3.04
C SER A 139 17.09 -6.49 -4.16
N VAL A 140 16.58 -6.51 -5.39
CA VAL A 140 17.31 -7.06 -6.55
C VAL A 140 18.46 -6.14 -6.96
N GLY A 141 18.22 -4.83 -7.03
CA GLY A 141 19.22 -3.85 -7.45
C GLY A 141 20.41 -3.78 -6.49
N VAL A 142 20.15 -3.72 -5.18
CA VAL A 142 21.23 -3.74 -4.18
C VAL A 142 21.98 -5.08 -4.21
N MET A 143 21.28 -6.21 -4.30
CA MET A 143 21.93 -7.52 -4.35
C MET A 143 22.87 -7.66 -5.55
N ILE A 144 22.42 -7.26 -6.76
CA ILE A 144 23.24 -7.31 -7.97
C ILE A 144 24.44 -6.38 -7.85
N LEU A 145 24.22 -5.11 -7.47
CA LEU A 145 25.29 -4.12 -7.38
C LEU A 145 26.34 -4.50 -6.34
N VAL A 146 25.93 -5.01 -5.17
CA VAL A 146 26.85 -5.44 -4.13
C VAL A 146 27.64 -6.68 -4.56
N ASN A 147 27.02 -7.65 -5.24
CA ASN A 147 27.74 -8.82 -5.73
C ASN A 147 28.80 -8.45 -6.78
N LEU A 148 28.45 -7.58 -7.72
CA LEU A 148 29.37 -7.09 -8.75
C LEU A 148 30.52 -6.25 -8.14
N TRP A 149 30.23 -5.46 -7.11
CA TRP A 149 31.24 -4.71 -6.37
C TRP A 149 32.19 -5.61 -5.56
N LEU A 150 31.66 -6.64 -4.86
CA LEU A 150 32.46 -7.59 -4.09
C LEU A 150 33.40 -8.45 -4.95
N LYS A 151 33.08 -8.64 -6.23
CA LYS A 151 33.90 -9.37 -7.19
C LYS A 151 34.91 -8.47 -7.92
N ASP A 152 35.02 -7.20 -7.54
CA ASP A 152 35.83 -6.18 -8.22
C ASP A 152 35.51 -6.02 -9.72
N GLU A 153 34.30 -6.40 -10.16
CA GLU A 153 33.86 -6.29 -11.56
C GLU A 153 33.44 -4.85 -11.94
N ILE A 154 33.15 -4.00 -10.93
CA ILE A 154 32.72 -2.61 -11.13
C ILE A 154 33.56 -1.67 -10.27
N PRO A 155 34.09 -0.57 -10.85
CA PRO A 155 34.80 0.45 -10.09
C PRO A 155 33.88 1.24 -9.14
N ASN A 156 34.46 1.78 -8.07
CA ASN A 156 33.74 2.44 -6.97
C ASN A 156 32.85 3.62 -7.42
N ASP A 157 33.25 4.35 -8.45
CA ASP A 157 32.51 5.48 -9.01
C ASP A 157 31.17 5.04 -9.61
N ARG A 158 31.18 3.97 -10.43
CA ARG A 158 29.96 3.43 -11.04
C ARG A 158 29.07 2.77 -10.00
N PHE A 159 29.63 2.08 -9.02
CA PHE A 159 28.86 1.51 -7.91
C PHE A 159 28.08 2.60 -7.17
N ASN A 160 28.78 3.67 -6.74
CA ASN A 160 28.17 4.77 -6.00
C ASN A 160 27.10 5.52 -6.81
N PHE A 161 27.27 5.63 -8.13
CA PHE A 161 26.26 6.24 -8.99
C PHE A 161 24.97 5.40 -9.05
N TRP A 162 25.08 4.10 -9.28
CA TRP A 162 23.92 3.22 -9.47
C TRP A 162 23.19 2.86 -8.18
N ILE A 163 23.91 2.73 -7.06
CA ILE A 163 23.34 2.32 -5.78
C ILE A 163 22.33 3.36 -5.25
N VAL A 164 22.54 4.65 -5.54
CA VAL A 164 21.60 5.73 -5.19
C VAL A 164 20.24 5.54 -5.86
N TRP A 165 20.22 5.08 -7.10
CA TRP A 165 18.97 4.81 -7.83
C TRP A 165 18.28 3.52 -7.38
N CYS A 166 19.06 2.53 -6.94
CA CYS A 166 18.52 1.29 -6.37
C CYS A 166 18.02 1.49 -4.94
N TYR A 167 18.52 2.47 -4.19
CA TYR A 167 18.03 2.82 -2.86
C TYR A 167 16.67 3.52 -2.94
N THR A 168 15.60 2.75 -3.15
CA THR A 168 14.26 3.29 -3.43
C THR A 168 13.53 3.88 -2.22
N ILE A 169 14.04 3.69 -1.00
CA ILE A 169 13.37 4.10 0.25
C ILE A 169 13.00 5.59 0.30
N PRO A 170 13.88 6.55 -0.05
CA PRO A 170 13.55 7.98 -0.05
C PRO A 170 12.49 8.32 -1.10
N PHE A 171 12.56 7.69 -2.27
CA PHE A 171 11.55 7.85 -3.32
C PHE A 171 10.18 7.35 -2.85
N ALA A 172 10.15 6.22 -2.16
CA ALA A 172 8.92 5.67 -1.59
C ALA A 172 8.30 6.63 -0.56
N ALA A 173 9.13 7.21 0.32
CA ALA A 173 8.69 8.20 1.31
C ALA A 173 8.10 9.47 0.69
N ALA A 174 8.57 9.89 -0.49
CA ALA A 174 8.05 11.04 -1.23
C ALA A 174 6.80 10.69 -2.08
N ILE A 175 6.81 9.56 -2.77
CA ILE A 175 5.74 9.16 -3.71
C ILE A 175 4.44 8.83 -2.96
N PHE A 176 4.52 8.16 -1.82
CA PHE A 176 3.33 7.71 -1.07
C PHE A 176 2.39 8.85 -0.67
N PRO A 177 2.85 9.94 -0.01
CA PRO A 177 1.98 11.05 0.33
C PRO A 177 1.44 11.77 -0.91
N LEU A 178 2.23 11.90 -1.98
CA LEU A 178 1.78 12.50 -3.24
C LEU A 178 0.64 11.71 -3.89
N VAL A 179 0.77 10.38 -3.94
CA VAL A 179 -0.27 9.48 -4.46
C VAL A 179 -1.55 9.59 -3.62
N LEU A 180 -1.43 9.62 -2.30
CA LEU A 180 -2.58 9.80 -1.40
C LEU A 180 -3.28 11.14 -1.63
N ILE A 181 -2.53 12.25 -1.67
CA ILE A 181 -3.08 13.59 -1.92
C ILE A 181 -3.80 13.62 -3.26
N HIS A 182 -3.16 13.12 -4.33
CA HIS A 182 -3.76 13.07 -5.66
C HIS A 182 -5.06 12.27 -5.70
N ARG A 183 -5.10 11.11 -5.02
CA ARG A 183 -6.31 10.26 -4.93
C ARG A 183 -7.43 10.94 -4.15
N ILE A 184 -7.12 11.61 -3.05
CA ILE A 184 -8.10 12.35 -2.24
C ILE A 184 -8.70 13.49 -3.06
N GLN A 185 -7.87 14.28 -3.75
CA GLN A 185 -8.31 15.38 -4.61
C GLN A 185 -9.19 14.88 -5.76
N THR A 186 -8.77 13.82 -6.45
CA THR A 186 -9.54 13.22 -7.55
C THR A 186 -10.89 12.70 -7.07
N THR A 187 -10.91 12.02 -5.92
CA THR A 187 -12.16 11.52 -5.30
C THR A 187 -13.10 12.67 -4.94
N ARG A 188 -12.56 13.76 -4.38
CA ARG A 188 -13.33 14.97 -4.07
C ARG A 188 -13.91 15.60 -5.33
N ALA A 189 -13.11 15.77 -6.38
CA ALA A 189 -13.55 16.36 -7.64
C ALA A 189 -14.67 15.53 -8.29
N LEU A 190 -14.54 14.20 -8.31
CA LEU A 190 -15.56 13.29 -8.81
C LEU A 190 -16.87 13.36 -8.00
N ARG A 191 -16.77 13.49 -6.67
CA ARG A 191 -17.94 13.65 -5.80
C ARG A 191 -18.65 14.97 -6.07
N VAL A 192 -17.92 16.08 -6.16
CA VAL A 192 -18.49 17.41 -6.45
C VAL A 192 -19.17 17.41 -7.81
N LYS A 193 -18.50 16.88 -8.85
CA LYS A 193 -19.08 16.75 -10.19
C LYS A 193 -20.39 15.96 -10.15
N LYS A 194 -20.40 14.79 -9.49
CA LYS A 194 -21.61 13.96 -9.39
C LYS A 194 -22.75 14.66 -8.64
N ILE A 195 -22.45 15.45 -7.62
CA ILE A 195 -23.47 16.26 -6.91
C ILE A 195 -24.03 17.32 -7.85
N ASN A 196 -23.19 18.07 -8.55
CA ASN A 196 -23.63 19.07 -9.52
C ASN A 196 -24.48 18.45 -10.63
N ASP A 197 -24.07 17.29 -11.17
CA ASP A 197 -24.82 16.57 -12.20
C ASP A 197 -26.23 16.19 -11.71
N ILE A 198 -26.37 15.76 -10.45
CA ILE A 198 -27.67 15.44 -9.83
C ILE A 198 -28.50 16.71 -9.58
N THR A 199 -27.88 17.78 -9.08
CA THR A 199 -28.56 19.05 -8.76
C THR A 199 -29.07 19.76 -10.01
N HIS A 200 -28.34 19.69 -11.12
CA HIS A 200 -28.73 20.32 -12.39
C HIS A 200 -29.60 19.43 -13.28
N ALA A 201 -29.75 18.13 -12.96
CA ALA A 201 -30.64 17.25 -13.69
C ALA A 201 -32.11 17.65 -13.45
N LYS A 202 -32.76 18.25 -14.46
CA LYS A 202 -34.22 18.35 -14.51
C LYS A 202 -34.79 16.96 -14.79
N GLN A 203 -35.20 16.22 -13.76
CA GLN A 203 -35.91 14.97 -13.95
C GLN A 203 -37.31 15.26 -14.52
N THR A 204 -37.50 14.99 -15.81
CA THR A 204 -38.84 14.87 -16.39
C THR A 204 -39.45 13.53 -15.99
N GLN A 205 -40.78 13.48 -15.87
CA GLN A 205 -41.50 12.28 -15.44
C GLN A 205 -41.26 11.09 -16.41
N GLU A 206 -41.19 11.36 -17.71
CA GLU A 206 -40.82 10.38 -18.73
C GLU A 206 -39.37 9.90 -18.60
N GLY A 207 -38.44 10.82 -18.32
CA GLY A 207 -37.03 10.49 -18.07
C GLY A 207 -36.90 9.54 -16.88
N HIS A 208 -37.64 9.79 -15.81
CA HIS A 208 -37.65 8.92 -14.62
C HIS A 208 -38.22 7.53 -14.90
N ILE A 209 -39.31 7.43 -15.66
CA ILE A 209 -39.93 6.15 -16.05
C ILE A 209 -39.01 5.33 -16.97
N SER A 210 -38.32 5.98 -17.92
CA SER A 210 -37.33 5.31 -18.77
C SER A 210 -36.16 4.75 -17.96
N GLN A 211 -35.66 5.52 -16.99
CA GLN A 211 -34.56 5.12 -16.12
C GLN A 211 -34.95 3.95 -15.21
N MET A 212 -36.20 3.89 -14.75
CA MET A 212 -36.72 2.72 -14.04
C MET A 212 -36.79 1.49 -14.93
N LYS A 213 -37.29 1.61 -16.18
CA LYS A 213 -37.32 0.50 -17.14
C LYS A 213 -35.91 -0.04 -17.41
N ASP A 214 -34.92 0.83 -17.65
CA ASP A 214 -33.52 0.43 -17.87
C ASP A 214 -32.87 -0.23 -16.65
N MET A 215 -33.33 0.08 -15.43
CA MET A 215 -32.83 -0.58 -14.22
C MET A 215 -33.45 -1.95 -13.95
N TRP A 216 -34.64 -2.21 -14.51
CA TRP A 216 -35.44 -3.42 -14.30
C TRP A 216 -35.41 -4.39 -15.51
N GLY A 217 -34.90 -3.94 -16.66
CA GLY A 217 -34.65 -4.74 -17.86
C GLY A 217 -33.34 -5.52 -17.78
#